data_AF-A0A8J5IK81-F1
#
_entry.id   AF-A0A8J5IK81-F1
#
_cell.length_a   1.000
_cell.length_b   1.000
_cell.length_c   1.000
_cell.angle_alpha   90.00
_cell.angle_beta   90.00
_cell.angle_gamma   90.00
#
_symmetry.space_group_name_H-M   'P 1'
#
loop_
_entity.id
_entity.type
_entity.pdbx_description
1 polymer ?
#
loop_
_entity_poly.entity_id
_entity_poly.type
_entity_poly.pdbx_seq_one_letter_code
_entity_poly.pdbx_strand_id
1 'polypeptide(L)'
;MVTRRTSFIKPALTSENKMRRVEHALSFIDDTTLDFEPMHNIVYVDEKRFYADRNRRSYLVFDGEGLPPRVWKSKRFVPKTTFLAALARPRYDPHRKQRWNGKVGVWSFTEKCEVKRRSQNRAKGTLCTRDIETVNHDVY
;
A
#
# COMPACT_ATOMS: atom_id res chain seq x y z
N MET A 1 -26.19 23.84 -7.18
CA MET A 1 -24.85 23.33 -6.80
C MET A 1 -24.75 21.85 -7.17
N VAL A 2 -23.89 21.49 -8.12
CA VAL A 2 -23.65 20.08 -8.49
C VAL A 2 -22.54 19.52 -7.60
N THR A 3 -22.81 18.44 -6.88
CA THR A 3 -21.85 17.81 -5.98
C THR A 3 -21.42 16.45 -6.56
N ARG A 4 -20.10 16.22 -6.65
CA ARG A 4 -19.58 14.93 -7.12
C ARG A 4 -19.82 13.86 -6.05
N ARG A 5 -20.56 12.80 -6.39
CA ARG A 5 -20.76 11.61 -5.55
C ARG A 5 -20.19 10.37 -6.24
N THR A 6 -19.57 9.49 -5.46
CA THR A 6 -19.04 8.20 -5.94
C THR A 6 -19.43 7.10 -4.95
N SER A 7 -19.93 5.98 -5.46
CA SER A 7 -20.17 4.75 -4.69
C SER A 7 -19.07 3.73 -4.97
N PHE A 8 -18.83 2.83 -4.02
CA PHE A 8 -17.89 1.73 -4.15
C PHE A 8 -18.63 0.41 -3.96
N ILE A 9 -18.25 -0.60 -4.74
CA ILE A 9 -18.70 -1.98 -4.51
C ILE A 9 -18.06 -2.44 -3.20
N LYS A 10 -18.87 -2.84 -2.24
CA LYS A 10 -18.41 -3.45 -0.99
C LYS A 10 -18.59 -4.96 -1.09
N PRO A 11 -17.62 -5.76 -0.63
CA PRO A 11 -17.82 -7.20 -0.55
C PRO A 11 -18.98 -7.52 0.37
N ALA A 12 -19.86 -8.44 -0.06
CA ALA A 12 -20.93 -8.93 0.78
C ALA A 12 -20.35 -9.85 1.86
N LEU A 13 -20.69 -9.58 3.12
CA LEU A 13 -20.28 -10.42 4.25
C LEU A 13 -21.39 -11.41 4.57
N THR A 14 -21.04 -12.69 4.69
CA THR A 14 -21.91 -13.72 5.26
C THR A 14 -22.17 -13.42 6.74
N SER A 15 -23.25 -13.97 7.31
CA SER A 15 -23.54 -13.81 8.74
C SER A 15 -22.38 -14.32 9.61
N GLU A 16 -21.75 -15.43 9.21
CA GLU A 16 -20.56 -15.96 9.87
C GLU A 16 -19.38 -15.00 9.84
N ASN A 17 -19.06 -14.40 8.67
CA ASN A 17 -17.98 -13.40 8.58
C ASN A 17 -18.24 -12.18 9.46
N LYS A 18 -19.52 -11.81 9.66
CA LYS A 18 -19.88 -10.72 10.58
C LYS A 18 -19.62 -11.12 12.03
N MET A 19 -20.04 -12.32 12.45
CA MET A 19 -19.82 -12.81 13.81
C MET A 19 -18.32 -12.91 14.14
N ARG A 20 -17.52 -13.53 13.26
CA ARG A 20 -16.06 -13.63 13.47
C ARG A 20 -15.39 -12.27 13.61
N ARG A 21 -15.86 -11.25 12.89
CA ARG A 21 -15.32 -9.88 13.01
C ARG A 21 -15.69 -9.22 14.35
N VAL A 22 -16.88 -9.53 14.88
CA VAL A 22 -17.29 -9.07 16.21
C VAL A 22 -16.48 -9.77 17.29
N GLU A 23 -16.35 -11.09 17.22
CA GLU A 23 -15.51 -11.88 18.14
C GLU A 23 -14.06 -11.38 18.17
N HIS A 24 -13.47 -11.15 16.99
CA HIS A 24 -12.13 -10.58 16.88
C HIS A 24 -12.05 -9.15 17.44
N ALA A 25 -13.10 -8.34 17.37
CA ALA A 25 -13.08 -7.01 17.99
C ALA A 25 -13.17 -7.09 19.50
N LEU A 26 -14.01 -8.00 20.01
CA LEU A 26 -14.19 -8.25 21.44
C LEU A 26 -12.94 -8.84 22.08
N SER A 27 -12.14 -9.63 21.36
CA SER A 27 -10.88 -10.17 21.89
C SER A 27 -9.81 -9.12 22.23
N PHE A 28 -10.03 -7.85 21.87
CA PHE A 28 -9.17 -6.75 22.27
C PHE A 28 -9.77 -5.88 23.38
N ILE A 29 -10.91 -6.28 23.94
CA ILE A 29 -11.54 -5.59 25.07
C ILE A 29 -11.21 -6.38 26.33
N ASP A 30 -10.77 -5.69 27.36
CA ASP A 30 -10.61 -6.27 28.69
C ASP A 30 -11.99 -6.38 29.36
N ASP A 31 -12.40 -7.62 29.68
CA ASP A 31 -13.71 -7.91 30.27
C ASP A 31 -13.94 -7.24 31.63
N THR A 32 -12.87 -6.83 32.33
CA THR A 32 -12.98 -6.20 33.65
C THR A 32 -13.15 -4.69 33.56
N THR A 33 -12.33 -4.04 32.74
CA THR A 33 -12.33 -2.58 32.58
C THR A 33 -13.29 -2.11 31.49
N LEU A 34 -13.68 -3.01 30.59
CA LEU A 34 -14.43 -2.75 29.35
C LEU A 34 -13.71 -1.78 28.40
N ASP A 35 -12.40 -1.60 28.60
CA ASP A 35 -11.54 -0.77 27.76
C ASP A 35 -10.82 -1.61 26.70
N PHE A 36 -10.48 -0.99 25.57
CA PHE A 36 -9.63 -1.63 24.58
C PHE A 36 -8.20 -1.75 25.08
N GLU A 37 -7.60 -2.92 24.88
CA GLU A 37 -6.18 -3.13 25.09
C GLU A 37 -5.35 -2.10 24.31
N PRO A 38 -4.23 -1.64 24.87
CA PRO A 38 -3.41 -0.62 24.22
C PRO A 38 -2.72 -1.10 22.93
N MET A 39 -2.71 -2.41 22.63
CA MET A 39 -2.12 -3.01 21.41
C MET A 39 -0.66 -2.60 21.17
N HIS A 40 0.11 -2.35 22.25
CA HIS A 40 1.50 -1.91 22.14
C HIS A 40 2.46 -3.03 21.69
N ASN A 41 2.02 -4.28 21.79
CA ASN A 41 2.71 -5.49 21.35
C ASN A 41 2.31 -5.94 19.93
N ILE A 42 1.50 -5.17 19.20
CA ILE A 42 1.01 -5.54 17.87
C ILE A 42 1.73 -4.71 16.80
N VAL A 43 2.20 -5.40 15.76
CA VAL A 43 2.68 -4.81 14.50
C VAL A 43 1.73 -5.21 13.38
N TYR A 44 1.08 -4.21 12.78
CA TYR A 44 0.25 -4.37 11.60
C TYR A 44 1.14 -4.43 10.36
N VAL A 45 0.96 -5.48 9.56
CA VAL A 45 1.67 -5.68 8.31
C VAL A 45 0.64 -5.73 7.19
N ASP A 46 0.87 -4.97 6.13
CA ASP A 46 -0.01 -4.95 4.96
C ASP A 46 0.80 -4.81 3.68
N GLU A 47 0.28 -5.38 2.61
CA GLU A 47 0.81 -5.23 1.27
C GLU A 47 -0.01 -4.24 0.46
N LYS A 48 0.70 -3.40 -0.29
CA LYS A 48 0.03 -2.48 -1.21
C LYS A 48 0.75 -2.40 -2.54
N ARG A 49 0.00 -2.63 -3.61
CA ARG A 49 0.45 -2.43 -4.99
C ARG A 49 0.19 -1.00 -5.44
N PHE A 50 1.27 -0.28 -5.72
CA PHE A 50 1.22 1.08 -6.26
C PHE A 50 1.43 1.06 -7.76
N TYR A 51 0.62 1.85 -8.46
CA TYR A 51 0.76 2.07 -9.89
C TYR A 51 1.49 3.39 -10.08
N ALA A 52 2.49 3.42 -10.97
CA ALA A 52 3.19 4.66 -11.32
C ALA A 52 2.23 5.73 -11.86
N ASP A 53 1.11 5.30 -12.44
CA ASP A 53 0.09 6.19 -12.97
C ASP A 53 -1.33 5.58 -12.89
N ARG A 54 -2.38 6.41 -12.97
CA ARG A 54 -3.78 5.98 -12.88
C ARG A 54 -4.55 6.28 -14.18
N ASN A 55 -5.57 5.48 -14.47
CA ASN A 55 -6.38 5.65 -15.70
C ASN A 55 -6.97 7.06 -15.87
N ARG A 56 -7.47 7.64 -14.78
CA ARG A 56 -8.00 9.00 -14.75
C ARG A 56 -7.29 9.75 -13.64
N ARG A 57 -6.75 10.93 -13.96
CA ARG A 57 -6.12 11.85 -13.02
C ARG A 57 -6.73 13.23 -13.26
N SER A 58 -7.12 13.90 -12.18
CA SER A 58 -7.53 15.30 -12.22
C SER A 58 -6.32 16.18 -12.00
N TYR A 59 -6.23 17.23 -12.80
CA TYR A 59 -5.22 18.29 -12.67
C TYR A 59 -5.94 19.58 -12.32
N LEU A 60 -5.32 20.37 -11.45
CA LEU A 60 -5.65 21.78 -11.28
C LEU A 60 -4.67 22.53 -12.19
N VAL A 61 -5.19 23.33 -13.11
CA VAL A 61 -4.43 23.99 -14.17
C VAL A 61 -4.96 25.41 -14.29
N PHE A 62 -4.09 26.39 -14.50
CA PHE A 62 -4.50 27.77 -14.70
C PHE A 62 -5.06 28.00 -16.11
N ASP A 63 -5.80 29.10 -16.30
CA ASP A 63 -6.34 29.45 -17.61
C ASP A 63 -5.20 29.68 -18.61
N GLY A 64 -5.24 28.94 -19.72
CA GLY A 64 -4.22 28.99 -20.78
C GLY A 64 -3.10 27.94 -20.66
N GLU A 65 -3.01 27.21 -19.54
CA GLU A 65 -2.04 26.13 -19.41
C GLU A 65 -2.54 24.81 -20.02
N GLY A 66 -1.67 24.13 -20.75
CA GLY A 66 -1.93 22.80 -21.30
C GLY A 66 -1.84 21.70 -20.25
N LEU A 67 -2.62 20.63 -20.41
CA LEU A 67 -2.49 19.45 -19.55
C LEU A 67 -1.11 18.80 -19.72
N PRO A 68 -0.48 18.31 -18.64
CA PRO A 68 0.78 17.58 -18.75
C PRO A 68 0.65 16.36 -19.65
N PRO A 69 1.60 16.12 -20.58
CA PRO A 69 1.55 14.95 -21.46
C PRO A 69 1.68 13.66 -20.64
N ARG A 70 0.80 12.70 -20.91
CA ARG A 70 0.82 11.37 -20.29
C ARG A 70 0.68 10.31 -21.37
N VAL A 71 1.79 9.68 -21.70
CA VAL A 71 1.81 8.69 -22.78
C VAL A 71 2.29 7.34 -22.25
N TRP A 72 1.42 6.35 -22.32
CA TRP A 72 1.73 4.94 -22.08
C TRP A 72 1.18 4.13 -23.26
N LYS A 73 1.89 3.08 -23.69
CA LYS A 73 1.42 2.22 -24.79
C LYS A 73 0.07 1.55 -24.49
N SER A 74 -0.14 1.11 -23.24
CA SER A 74 -1.43 0.67 -22.72
C SER A 74 -1.40 0.64 -21.19
N LYS A 75 -2.55 0.46 -20.54
CA LYS A 75 -2.65 0.30 -19.07
C LYS A 75 -1.80 -0.85 -18.52
N ARG A 76 -1.51 -1.87 -19.34
CA ARG A 76 -0.68 -3.02 -18.95
C ARG A 76 0.80 -2.64 -18.82
N PHE A 77 1.25 -1.60 -19.52
CA PHE A 77 2.64 -1.12 -19.50
C PHE A 77 2.92 -0.08 -18.42
N VAL A 78 1.92 0.33 -17.64
CA VAL A 78 2.15 1.21 -16.48
C VAL A 78 2.86 0.39 -15.39
N PRO A 79 4.06 0.79 -14.94
CA PRO A 79 4.80 0.08 -13.89
C PRO A 79 3.99 -0.06 -12.60
N LYS A 80 4.15 -1.18 -11.90
CA LYS A 80 3.42 -1.49 -10.68
C LYS A 80 4.34 -2.15 -9.65
N THR A 81 4.62 -1.44 -8.58
CA THR A 81 5.48 -1.94 -7.50
C THR A 81 4.63 -2.30 -6.28
N THR A 82 4.84 -3.50 -5.74
CA THR A 82 4.23 -3.91 -4.47
C THR A 82 5.17 -3.53 -3.33
N PHE A 83 4.62 -2.94 -2.28
CA PHE A 83 5.34 -2.63 -1.05
C PHE A 83 4.70 -3.35 0.13
N LEU A 84 5.54 -3.91 0.98
CA LEU A 84 5.18 -4.38 2.31
C LEU A 84 5.43 -3.24 3.30
N ALA A 85 4.45 -2.90 4.12
CA ALA A 85 4.60 -1.91 5.17
C ALA A 85 4.27 -2.52 6.53
N ALA A 86 5.14 -2.26 7.51
CA ALA A 86 4.93 -2.65 8.90
C ALA A 86 4.78 -1.40 9.76
N LEU A 87 3.68 -1.33 10.51
CA LEU A 87 3.30 -0.21 11.38
C LEU A 87 2.84 -0.73 12.73
N ALA A 88 3.30 -0.12 13.81
CA ALA A 88 2.80 -0.32 15.16
C ALA A 88 2.04 0.94 15.62
N ARG A 89 1.35 0.84 16.77
CA ARG A 89 0.69 2.00 17.37
C ARG A 89 1.74 3.06 17.78
N PRO A 90 1.58 4.34 17.38
CA PRO A 90 2.43 5.42 17.87
C PRO A 90 2.37 5.52 19.39
N ARG A 91 3.52 5.64 20.05
CA ARG A 91 3.62 5.73 21.51
C ARG A 91 4.79 6.59 21.94
N TYR A 92 4.72 7.12 23.15
CA TYR A 92 5.85 7.81 23.76
C TYR A 92 6.90 6.78 24.20
N ASP A 93 8.16 7.04 23.90
CA ASP A 93 9.31 6.27 24.38
C ASP A 93 9.95 7.04 25.55
N PRO A 94 9.82 6.55 26.80
CA PRO A 94 10.40 7.18 27.97
C PRO A 94 11.93 7.22 27.94
N HIS A 95 12.59 6.21 27.34
CA HIS A 95 14.05 6.14 27.28
C HIS A 95 14.61 7.18 26.32
N ARG A 96 13.97 7.36 25.17
CA ARG A 96 14.37 8.35 24.16
C ARG A 96 13.77 9.73 24.40
N LYS A 97 12.87 9.87 25.37
CA LYS A 97 12.06 11.06 25.66
C LYS A 97 11.36 11.63 24.41
N GLN A 98 10.98 10.76 23.48
CA GLN A 98 10.44 11.13 22.17
C GLN A 98 9.18 10.32 21.84
N ARG A 99 8.27 10.92 21.07
CA ARG A 99 7.15 10.16 20.47
C ARG A 99 7.65 9.32 19.30
N TRP A 100 7.55 8.00 19.41
CA TRP A 100 7.72 7.10 18.29
C TRP A 100 6.47 7.13 17.41
N ASN A 101 6.66 7.31 16.11
CA ASN A 101 5.58 7.46 15.13
C ASN A 101 4.97 6.12 14.68
N GLY A 102 5.39 5.00 15.27
CA GLY A 102 4.88 3.66 14.96
C GLY A 102 5.36 3.10 13.62
N LYS A 103 6.21 3.80 12.86
CA LYS A 103 6.72 3.31 11.59
C LYS A 103 7.86 2.32 11.85
N VAL A 104 7.67 1.06 11.44
CA VAL A 104 8.70 0.02 11.55
C VAL A 104 9.52 -0.02 10.27
N GLY A 105 8.84 -0.12 9.11
CA GLY A 105 9.53 -0.16 7.82
C GLY A 105 8.60 -0.26 6.64
N VAL A 106 9.17 0.00 5.45
CA VAL A 106 8.54 -0.20 4.16
C VAL A 106 9.56 -0.84 3.23
N TRP A 107 9.19 -1.96 2.61
CA TRP A 107 10.06 -2.73 1.73
C TRP A 107 9.39 -2.90 0.38
N SER A 108 10.14 -2.74 -0.71
CA SER A 108 9.64 -2.98 -2.07
C SER A 108 9.92 -4.42 -2.49
N PHE A 109 8.93 -5.09 -3.07
CA PHE A 109 9.10 -6.38 -3.73
C PHE A 109 9.73 -6.17 -5.11
N THR A 110 11.04 -5.95 -5.10
CA THR A 110 11.84 -5.66 -6.27
C THR A 110 13.09 -6.51 -6.26
N GLU A 111 13.47 -7.02 -7.42
CA GLU A 111 14.68 -7.79 -7.61
C GLU A 111 15.63 -7.09 -8.58
N LYS A 112 16.94 -7.23 -8.34
CA LYS A 112 17.97 -6.78 -9.28
C LYS A 112 18.21 -7.91 -10.28
N CYS A 113 18.03 -7.61 -11.56
CA CYS A 113 18.20 -8.57 -12.63
C CYS A 113 18.99 -7.97 -13.77
N GLU A 114 19.79 -8.79 -14.44
CA GLU A 114 20.46 -8.38 -15.65
C GLU A 114 19.48 -8.32 -16.82
N VAL A 115 19.58 -7.23 -17.57
CA VAL A 115 18.80 -7.04 -18.79
C VAL A 115 19.21 -8.09 -19.82
N LYS A 116 18.32 -9.07 -20.06
CA LYS A 116 18.55 -10.18 -21.01
C LYS A 116 18.59 -9.75 -22.47
N ARG A 117 17.84 -8.69 -22.83
CA ARG A 117 17.68 -8.21 -24.22
C ARG A 117 18.06 -6.74 -24.32
N ARG A 118 18.86 -6.40 -25.35
CA ARG A 118 19.14 -5.01 -25.70
C ARG A 118 17.84 -4.33 -26.13
N SER A 119 17.60 -3.12 -25.62
CA SER A 119 16.53 -2.24 -26.05
C SER A 119 17.11 -0.84 -26.29
N GLN A 120 16.34 0.04 -26.94
CA GLN A 120 16.78 1.42 -27.19
C GLN A 120 17.20 2.14 -25.89
N ASN A 121 16.56 1.83 -24.77
CA ASN A 121 16.79 2.50 -23.49
C ASN A 121 17.69 1.72 -22.52
N ARG A 122 18.10 0.48 -22.85
CA ARG A 122 18.89 -0.39 -21.95
C ARG A 122 19.81 -1.35 -22.71
N ALA A 123 21.10 -1.31 -22.40
CA ALA A 123 22.08 -2.28 -22.91
C ALA A 123 21.91 -3.65 -22.26
N LYS A 124 22.21 -4.72 -23.01
CA LYS A 124 22.23 -6.10 -22.48
C LYS A 124 23.28 -6.21 -21.36
N GLY A 125 22.96 -6.90 -20.28
CA GLY A 125 23.86 -7.07 -19.13
C GLY A 125 23.84 -5.94 -18.11
N THR A 126 23.09 -4.85 -18.35
CA THR A 126 22.92 -3.80 -17.34
C THR A 126 22.09 -4.34 -16.18
N LEU A 127 22.53 -4.11 -14.93
CA LEU A 127 21.71 -4.39 -13.74
C LEU A 127 20.51 -3.45 -13.72
N CYS A 128 19.30 -4.01 -13.77
CA CYS A 128 18.06 -3.26 -13.62
C CYS A 128 17.27 -3.78 -12.42
N THR A 129 16.60 -2.86 -11.73
CA THR A 129 15.61 -3.23 -10.72
C THR A 129 14.28 -3.48 -11.43
N ARG A 130 13.70 -4.66 -11.23
CA ARG A 130 12.38 -5.01 -11.76
C ARG A 130 11.43 -5.36 -10.62
N ASP A 131 10.16 -5.04 -10.80
CA ASP A 131 9.09 -5.45 -9.88
C ASP A 131 8.89 -6.97 -9.98
N ILE A 132 8.67 -7.62 -8.85
CA ILE A 132 8.26 -9.03 -8.82
C ILE A 132 6.78 -9.08 -9.26
N GLU A 133 6.49 -9.86 -10.30
CA GLU A 133 5.14 -9.87 -10.91
C GLU A 133 4.08 -10.51 -9.99
N THR A 134 4.48 -11.54 -9.24
CA THR A 134 3.64 -12.34 -8.34
C THR A 134 4.32 -12.46 -6.99
N VAL A 135 3.68 -11.94 -5.94
CA VAL A 135 4.14 -12.08 -4.55
C VAL A 135 3.39 -13.24 -3.93
N ASN A 136 4.11 -14.32 -3.61
CA ASN A 136 3.60 -15.52 -2.95
C ASN A 136 4.32 -15.70 -1.61
N HIS A 137 3.90 -16.69 -0.81
CA HIS A 137 4.57 -17.07 0.45
C HIS A 137 6.09 -17.26 0.30
N ASP A 138 6.58 -17.79 -0.83
CA ASP A 138 8.02 -18.03 -1.06
C ASP A 138 8.86 -16.74 -1.21
N VAL A 139 8.21 -15.58 -1.37
CA VAL A 139 8.86 -14.28 -1.53
C VAL A 139 9.01 -13.56 -0.17
N TYR A 140 8.35 -14.06 0.88
CA TYR A 140 8.40 -13.52 2.24
C TYR A 140 9.63 -13.98 3.03
#